data_AF-M4DSA5-F1
#
_entry.id   AF-M4DSA5-F1
#
_cell.length_a   1.000
_cell.length_b   1.000
_cell.length_c   1.000
_cell.angle_alpha   90.00
_cell.angle_beta   90.00
_cell.angle_gamma   90.00
#
_symmetry.space_group_name_H-M   'P 1'
#
loop_
_entity.id
_entity.type
_entity.pdbx_description
1 polymer ?
#
loop_
_entity_poly.entity_id
_entity_poly.type
_entity_poly.pdbx_seq_one_letter_code
_entity_poly.pdbx_strand_id
1 'polypeptide(L)'
;MFRHQKFNAKASKTYFPVPDRHDESIEYEAGALKGNLSRDNLMLGGVMLEAQDFFVGFNPDSHLTEVKFDGILGLALPSLKIAGTKTVLENLVEKNLISQRIFSIRMKTSRKRKRAGDEVQNAGQITFGGLNKRHFRGEHVYVPVLSGTGFWKISMSQIYVGAHAVDVCIPQCFAFVDSGTTRKSTACRQPSLSCGTTDIYGPKEQIKKIYEKLGTEKVFACSEFKKLPAMISFLIGGKRLFINRNNYAYEYTDTKDAKRCALRLVTSDTGTDTWILGMAFMQAIHTVFDFQDFNRPKIGFAEAVP
;
A
#
# COMPACT_ATOMS: atom_id res chain seq x y z
N MET A 1 19.98 2.11 -12.60
CA MET A 1 19.24 3.36 -12.27
C MET A 1 18.17 3.55 -13.32
N PHE A 2 16.91 3.73 -12.93
CA PHE A 2 15.83 3.95 -13.89
C PHE A 2 15.86 5.41 -14.39
N ARG A 3 15.52 5.63 -15.66
CA ARG A 3 15.39 6.99 -16.21
C ARG A 3 13.95 7.43 -16.03
N HIS A 4 13.71 8.32 -15.08
CA HIS A 4 12.39 8.85 -14.77
C HIS A 4 11.94 9.94 -15.75
N GLN A 5 10.64 9.98 -16.02
CA GLN A 5 10.00 11.08 -16.72
C GLN A 5 9.96 12.32 -15.83
N LYS A 6 10.13 13.50 -16.44
CA LYS A 6 10.19 14.79 -15.73
C LYS A 6 9.08 15.70 -16.21
N PHE A 7 8.40 16.34 -15.27
CA PHE A 7 7.43 17.39 -15.59
C PHE A 7 8.14 18.61 -16.21
N ASN A 8 7.60 19.13 -17.32
CA ASN A 8 8.12 20.33 -17.99
C ASN A 8 7.09 21.45 -17.93
N ALA A 9 7.22 22.32 -16.93
CA ALA A 9 6.35 23.47 -16.71
C ALA A 9 6.23 24.39 -17.94
N LYS A 10 7.32 24.60 -18.70
CA LYS A 10 7.32 25.47 -19.89
C LYS A 10 6.49 24.92 -21.06
N ALA A 11 6.26 23.60 -21.08
CA ALA A 11 5.48 22.95 -22.13
C ALA A 11 3.99 22.90 -21.81
N SER A 12 3.58 23.17 -20.56
CA SER A 12 2.18 23.15 -20.14
C SER A 12 1.56 24.54 -20.24
N LYS A 13 0.39 24.64 -20.88
CA LYS A 13 -0.38 25.88 -20.98
C LYS A 13 -1.27 26.15 -19.77
N THR A 14 -1.49 25.13 -18.93
CA THR A 14 -2.35 25.17 -17.73
C THR A 14 -1.55 25.18 -16.43
N TYR A 15 -0.21 25.19 -16.54
CA TYR A 15 0.69 25.31 -15.41
C TYR A 15 0.66 26.72 -14.82
N PHE A 16 0.59 26.77 -13.48
CA PHE A 16 0.78 27.99 -12.70
C PHE A 16 1.71 27.68 -11.52
N PRO A 17 2.76 28.49 -11.29
CA PRO A 17 3.57 28.37 -10.08
C PRO A 17 2.73 28.77 -8.86
N VAL A 18 2.94 28.11 -7.72
CA VAL A 18 2.35 28.53 -6.45
C VAL A 18 3.32 29.55 -5.80
N PRO A 19 2.93 30.83 -5.63
CA PRO A 19 3.84 31.86 -5.13
C PRO A 19 4.38 31.54 -3.73
N ASP A 20 5.66 31.85 -3.48
CA ASP A 20 6.34 31.70 -2.18
C ASP A 20 6.40 30.27 -1.62
N ARG A 21 6.23 29.26 -2.48
CA ARG A 21 6.23 27.82 -2.14
C ARG A 21 7.35 27.07 -2.86
N HIS A 22 8.56 27.60 -2.73
CA HIS A 22 9.79 27.06 -3.29
C HIS A 22 10.63 26.32 -2.23
N ASP A 23 11.42 25.33 -2.66
CA ASP A 23 12.37 24.59 -1.81
C ASP A 23 11.77 23.91 -0.57
N GLU A 24 10.51 23.48 -0.67
CA GLU A 24 9.88 22.66 0.37
C GLU A 24 10.48 21.25 0.38
N SER A 25 10.24 20.51 1.47
CA SER A 25 10.73 19.14 1.63
C SER A 25 9.59 18.24 2.10
N ILE A 26 9.45 17.08 1.45
CA ILE A 26 8.58 16.00 1.90
C ILE A 26 9.48 14.90 2.46
N GLU A 27 9.30 14.59 3.75
CA GLU A 27 10.01 13.50 4.40
C GLU A 27 9.27 12.16 4.20
N TYR A 28 10.04 11.14 3.86
CA TYR A 28 9.65 9.74 3.83
C TYR A 28 10.45 8.97 4.88
N GLU A 29 10.00 7.76 5.20
CA GLU A 29 10.72 6.89 6.13
C GLU A 29 12.16 6.55 5.66
N ALA A 30 12.40 6.56 4.35
CA ALA A 30 13.68 6.19 3.74
C ALA A 30 14.47 7.38 3.16
N GLY A 31 14.04 8.63 3.37
CA GLY A 31 14.71 9.81 2.81
C GLY A 31 13.79 11.01 2.70
N ALA A 32 14.22 12.07 2.03
CA ALA A 32 13.42 13.26 1.75
C ALA A 32 13.42 13.58 0.25
N LEU A 33 12.36 14.25 -0.20
CA LEU A 33 12.31 14.83 -1.54
C LEU A 33 12.16 16.34 -1.40
N LYS A 34 13.17 17.07 -1.86
CA LYS A 34 13.08 18.53 -2.05
C LYS A 34 12.41 18.84 -3.37
N GLY A 35 11.68 19.95 -3.41
CA GLY A 35 10.90 20.29 -4.58
C GLY A 35 10.15 21.61 -4.44
N ASN A 36 9.44 21.94 -5.51
CA ASN A 36 8.59 23.12 -5.57
C ASN A 36 7.12 22.70 -5.61
N LEU A 37 6.28 23.40 -4.85
CA LEU A 37 4.86 23.25 -5.00
C LEU A 37 4.42 23.89 -6.33
N SER A 38 3.66 23.13 -7.10
CA SER A 38 3.23 23.46 -8.46
C SER A 38 1.74 23.21 -8.61
N ARG A 39 1.11 23.86 -9.57
CA ARG A 39 -0.31 23.68 -9.90
C ARG A 39 -0.49 23.51 -11.39
N ASP A 40 -1.23 22.49 -11.79
CA ASP A 40 -1.57 22.21 -13.18
C ASP A 40 -2.82 21.31 -13.25
N ASN A 41 -3.31 21.04 -14.44
CA ASN A 41 -4.38 20.08 -14.65
C ASN A 41 -3.84 18.64 -14.58
N LEU A 42 -4.52 17.77 -13.83
CA LEU A 42 -4.19 16.36 -13.68
C LEU A 42 -5.24 15.49 -14.39
N MET A 43 -4.82 14.70 -15.38
CA MET A 43 -5.68 13.67 -15.97
C MET A 43 -5.63 12.40 -15.12
N LEU A 44 -6.76 12.02 -14.51
CA LEU A 44 -6.88 10.85 -13.64
C LEU A 44 -7.99 9.92 -14.15
N GLY A 45 -7.61 8.76 -14.70
CA GLY A 45 -8.58 7.75 -15.14
C GLY A 45 -9.57 8.22 -16.22
N GLY A 46 -9.16 9.18 -17.06
CA GLY A 46 -10.01 9.80 -18.08
C GLY A 46 -10.81 11.01 -17.59
N VAL A 47 -10.68 11.40 -16.31
CA VAL A 47 -11.28 12.60 -15.74
C VAL A 47 -10.22 13.69 -15.57
N MET A 48 -10.51 14.90 -16.04
CA MET A 48 -9.65 16.05 -15.87
C MET A 48 -9.89 16.72 -14.51
N LEU A 49 -8.86 16.78 -13.67
CA LEU A 49 -8.85 17.54 -12.43
C LEU A 49 -8.11 18.85 -12.67
N GLU A 50 -8.86 19.93 -12.81
CA GLU A 50 -8.24 21.23 -13.08
C GLU A 50 -7.57 21.81 -11.83
N ALA A 51 -6.44 22.48 -12.00
CA ALA A 51 -5.75 23.20 -10.93
C ALA A 51 -5.42 22.34 -9.69
N GLN A 52 -4.92 21.12 -9.92
CA GLN A 52 -4.44 20.23 -8.87
C GLN A 52 -3.07 20.69 -8.38
N ASP A 53 -2.92 20.85 -7.07
CA ASP A 53 -1.62 21.08 -6.43
C ASP A 53 -0.80 19.80 -6.41
N PHE A 54 0.48 19.87 -6.77
CA PHE A 54 1.41 18.75 -6.74
C PHE A 54 2.84 19.21 -6.51
N PHE A 55 3.70 18.28 -6.14
CA PHE A 55 5.07 18.55 -5.82
C PHE A 55 5.99 18.17 -6.97
N VAL A 56 6.78 19.12 -7.48
CA VAL A 56 7.81 18.85 -8.49
C VAL A 56 9.14 18.66 -7.77
N GLY A 57 9.49 17.40 -7.54
CA GLY A 57 10.74 17.04 -6.89
C GLY A 57 11.97 17.25 -7.77
N PHE A 58 13.05 17.71 -7.17
CA PHE A 58 14.38 17.72 -7.76
C PHE A 58 15.39 17.10 -6.78
N ASN A 59 16.47 16.54 -7.32
CA ASN A 59 17.49 15.81 -6.55
C ASN A 59 16.87 14.73 -5.64
N PRO A 60 16.12 13.76 -6.19
CA PRO A 60 15.55 12.68 -5.39
C PRO A 60 16.68 11.87 -4.71
N ASP A 61 16.45 11.49 -3.45
CA ASP A 61 17.37 10.60 -2.73
C ASP A 61 17.60 9.28 -3.49
N SER A 62 18.74 8.64 -3.24
CA SER A 62 19.17 7.42 -3.97
C SER A 62 18.10 6.32 -3.99
N HIS A 63 17.29 6.20 -2.93
CA HIS A 63 16.17 5.27 -2.85
C HIS A 63 15.11 5.49 -3.96
N LEU A 64 14.80 6.75 -4.27
CA LEU A 64 13.82 7.12 -5.29
C LEU A 64 14.38 6.99 -6.72
N THR A 65 15.68 6.75 -6.89
CA THR A 65 16.31 6.52 -8.21
C THR A 65 16.33 5.04 -8.64
N GLU A 66 15.97 4.14 -7.72
CA GLU A 66 15.94 2.69 -7.92
C GLU A 66 14.51 2.16 -8.18
N VAL A 67 13.48 2.97 -7.98
CA VAL A 67 12.08 2.58 -8.22
C VAL A 67 11.72 2.66 -9.70
N LYS A 68 10.68 1.91 -10.10
CA LYS A 68 10.19 1.90 -11.50
C LYS A 68 9.17 2.99 -11.82
N PHE A 69 8.55 3.59 -10.80
CA PHE A 69 7.54 4.64 -10.97
C PHE A 69 8.19 6.02 -10.98
N ASP A 70 7.57 6.99 -11.65
CA ASP A 70 8.08 8.37 -11.74
C ASP A 70 7.67 9.25 -10.55
N GLY A 71 6.57 8.93 -9.88
CA GLY A 71 6.06 9.70 -8.75
C GLY A 71 5.00 8.97 -7.95
N ILE A 72 4.49 9.65 -6.93
CA ILE A 72 3.50 9.12 -5.97
C ILE A 72 2.25 9.99 -6.03
N LEU A 73 1.09 9.36 -6.18
CA LEU A 73 -0.20 10.01 -6.01
C LEU A 73 -0.73 9.69 -4.60
N GLY A 74 -0.62 10.68 -3.70
CA GLY A 74 -1.06 10.55 -2.32
C GLY A 74 -2.59 10.52 -2.19
N LEU A 75 -3.12 9.48 -1.53
CA LEU A 75 -4.55 9.30 -1.28
C LEU A 75 -4.88 9.23 0.22
N ALA A 76 -4.01 9.78 1.07
CA ALA A 76 -4.27 9.92 2.51
C ALA A 76 -5.35 10.98 2.80
N LEU A 77 -5.78 11.09 4.05
CA LEU A 77 -6.80 12.08 4.42
C LEU A 77 -6.24 13.51 4.31
N PRO A 78 -7.10 14.51 4.04
CA PRO A 78 -6.67 15.90 3.86
C PRO A 78 -5.87 16.50 5.01
N SER A 79 -5.99 15.98 6.23
CA SER A 79 -5.22 16.47 7.38
C SER A 79 -3.70 16.23 7.28
N LEU A 80 -3.22 15.39 6.34
CA LEU A 80 -1.78 15.19 6.06
C LEU A 80 -1.27 16.03 4.90
N LYS A 81 -2.11 16.84 4.26
CA LYS A 81 -1.69 17.65 3.13
C LYS A 81 -0.73 18.74 3.58
N ILE A 82 0.11 19.19 2.66
CA ILE A 82 0.91 20.39 2.88
C ILE A 82 -0.03 21.57 3.07
N ALA A 83 0.20 22.39 4.11
CA ALA A 83 -0.67 23.52 4.42
C ALA A 83 -0.90 24.42 3.19
N GLY A 84 -2.14 24.88 3.00
CA GLY A 84 -2.54 25.71 1.86
C GLY A 84 -2.74 24.97 0.52
N THR A 85 -2.57 23.64 0.48
CA THR A 85 -2.85 22.83 -0.73
C THR A 85 -4.21 22.14 -0.70
N LYS A 86 -4.64 21.62 -1.85
CA LYS A 86 -5.76 20.68 -1.95
C LYS A 86 -5.29 19.29 -2.41
N THR A 87 -5.75 18.27 -1.72
CA THR A 87 -5.54 16.88 -2.11
C THR A 87 -6.37 16.52 -3.34
N VAL A 88 -5.99 15.44 -4.03
CA VAL A 88 -6.79 14.85 -5.11
C VAL A 88 -8.20 14.50 -4.64
N LEU A 89 -8.34 13.95 -3.42
CA LEU A 89 -9.66 13.58 -2.88
C LEU A 89 -10.55 14.81 -2.64
N GLU A 90 -10.00 15.90 -2.09
CA GLU A 90 -10.73 17.16 -1.95
C GLU A 90 -11.18 17.70 -3.31
N ASN A 91 -10.28 17.77 -4.29
CA ASN A 91 -10.61 18.27 -5.61
C ASN A 91 -11.66 17.42 -6.33
N LEU A 92 -11.63 16.09 -6.19
CA LEU A 92 -12.68 15.21 -6.72
C LEU A 92 -14.05 15.52 -6.11
N VAL A 93 -14.10 15.77 -4.80
CA VAL A 93 -15.34 16.08 -4.07
C VAL A 93 -15.86 17.47 -4.41
N GLU A 94 -15.01 18.49 -4.30
CA GLU A 94 -15.39 19.89 -4.50
C GLU A 94 -15.82 20.18 -5.94
N LYS A 95 -15.17 19.54 -6.93
CA LYS A 95 -15.52 19.67 -8.35
C LYS A 95 -16.63 18.70 -8.79
N ASN A 96 -17.21 17.94 -7.87
CA ASN A 96 -18.28 16.97 -8.13
C ASN A 96 -17.93 15.95 -9.25
N LEU A 97 -16.68 15.46 -9.24
CA LEU A 97 -16.14 14.54 -10.25
C LEU A 97 -16.34 13.06 -9.91
N ILE A 98 -16.89 12.77 -8.73
CA ILE A 98 -17.15 11.41 -8.24
C ILE A 98 -18.57 11.29 -7.71
N SER A 99 -19.25 10.19 -8.04
CA SER A 99 -20.64 9.96 -7.62
C SER A 99 -20.78 9.57 -6.14
N GLN A 100 -19.75 8.94 -5.59
CA GLN A 100 -19.66 8.59 -4.17
C GLN A 100 -18.29 9.02 -3.65
N ARG A 101 -18.19 9.51 -2.41
CA ARG A 101 -16.92 9.92 -1.82
C ARG A 101 -16.16 8.70 -1.27
N ILE A 102 -15.87 7.78 -2.18
CA ILE A 102 -15.12 6.56 -1.93
C ILE A 102 -14.10 6.36 -3.06
N PHE A 103 -13.01 5.67 -2.75
CA PHE A 103 -12.20 5.00 -3.75
C PHE A 103 -11.96 3.56 -3.33
N SER A 104 -11.77 2.67 -4.29
CA SER A 104 -11.55 1.26 -4.01
C SER A 104 -10.37 0.71 -4.80
N ILE A 105 -9.67 -0.25 -4.21
CA ILE A 105 -8.45 -0.83 -4.74
C ILE A 105 -8.62 -2.34 -4.88
N ARG A 106 -8.35 -2.84 -6.08
CA ARG A 106 -8.22 -4.25 -6.41
C ARG A 106 -6.82 -4.50 -6.97
N MET A 107 -6.03 -5.36 -6.31
CA MET A 107 -4.68 -5.72 -6.76
C MET A 107 -4.58 -7.20 -7.12
N LYS A 108 -4.28 -7.56 -8.37
CA LYS A 108 -4.17 -8.96 -8.77
C LYS A 108 -2.83 -9.55 -8.34
N THR A 109 -2.87 -10.80 -7.89
CA THR A 109 -1.65 -11.58 -7.68
C THR A 109 -1.09 -12.02 -9.04
N SER A 110 0.18 -11.72 -9.30
CA SER A 110 0.87 -12.25 -10.47
C SER A 110 1.05 -13.77 -10.32
N ARG A 111 0.33 -14.57 -11.11
CA ARG A 111 0.38 -16.04 -11.06
C ARG A 111 1.56 -16.67 -11.81
N LYS A 112 2.34 -15.90 -12.56
CA LYS A 112 3.45 -16.42 -13.37
C LYS A 112 4.80 -16.19 -12.67
N ARG A 113 5.70 -17.18 -12.73
CA ARG A 113 7.13 -17.01 -12.47
C ARG A 113 7.63 -15.91 -13.39
N LYS A 114 8.07 -14.78 -12.83
CA LYS A 114 8.53 -13.63 -13.62
C LYS A 114 10.02 -13.53 -13.60
N ARG A 115 10.58 -13.10 -14.72
CA ARG A 115 11.93 -12.53 -14.74
C ARG A 115 11.83 -11.07 -14.31
N ALA A 116 12.91 -10.53 -13.75
CA ALA A 116 12.98 -9.10 -13.45
C ALA A 116 12.78 -8.31 -14.75
N GLY A 117 11.63 -7.66 -14.93
CA GLY A 117 11.32 -6.88 -16.15
C GLY A 117 9.89 -7.01 -16.65
N ASP A 118 9.19 -8.10 -16.34
CA ASP A 118 7.86 -8.36 -16.92
C ASP A 118 6.76 -7.44 -16.35
N GLU A 119 6.15 -6.61 -17.20
CA GLU A 119 4.92 -5.87 -16.88
C GLU A 119 3.70 -6.81 -16.85
N VAL A 120 2.79 -6.61 -15.89
CA VAL A 120 1.53 -7.36 -15.85
C VAL A 120 0.45 -6.51 -16.49
N GLN A 121 -0.03 -6.96 -17.63
CA GLN A 121 -1.28 -6.42 -18.16
C GLN A 121 -2.40 -6.67 -17.14
N ASN A 122 -3.12 -5.60 -16.78
CA ASN A 122 -4.23 -5.62 -15.83
C ASN A 122 -3.84 -6.08 -14.40
N ALA A 123 -2.72 -5.59 -13.87
CA ALA A 123 -2.20 -5.90 -12.53
C ALA A 123 -3.15 -5.51 -11.38
N GLY A 124 -4.12 -4.64 -11.63
CA GLY A 124 -5.06 -4.15 -10.64
C GLY A 124 -5.94 -3.03 -11.20
N GLN A 125 -6.79 -2.46 -10.35
CA GLN A 125 -7.63 -1.32 -10.65
C GLN A 125 -7.79 -0.48 -9.37
N ILE A 126 -7.72 0.84 -9.53
CA ILE A 126 -8.28 1.80 -8.56
C ILE A 126 -9.55 2.35 -9.19
N THR A 127 -10.64 2.41 -8.42
CA THR A 127 -11.92 3.00 -8.85
C THR A 127 -12.24 4.15 -7.93
N PHE A 128 -12.29 5.36 -8.48
CA PHE A 128 -12.78 6.55 -7.78
C PHE A 128 -14.30 6.68 -8.01
N GLY A 129 -15.04 7.08 -6.98
CA GLY A 129 -16.48 7.35 -7.14
C GLY A 129 -17.41 6.15 -7.06
N GLY A 130 -16.90 4.95 -6.82
CA GLY A 130 -17.73 3.75 -6.80
C GLY A 130 -16.95 2.45 -6.57
N LEU A 131 -17.66 1.36 -6.80
CA LEU A 131 -17.16 -0.01 -6.65
C LEU A 131 -17.33 -0.79 -7.95
N ASN A 132 -16.34 -1.59 -8.32
CA ASN A 132 -16.50 -2.60 -9.35
C ASN A 132 -16.94 -3.92 -8.73
N LYS A 133 -18.24 -4.24 -8.81
CA LYS A 133 -18.83 -5.46 -8.22
C LYS A 133 -18.23 -6.77 -8.74
N ARG A 134 -17.50 -6.75 -9.87
CA ARG A 134 -16.80 -7.95 -10.39
C ARG A 134 -15.52 -8.27 -9.61
N HIS A 135 -15.04 -7.35 -8.78
CA HIS A 135 -13.73 -7.45 -8.12
C HIS A 135 -13.78 -8.02 -6.70
N PHE A 136 -14.97 -8.29 -6.15
CA PHE A 136 -15.13 -8.83 -4.81
C PHE A 136 -16.36 -9.74 -4.70
N ARG A 137 -16.43 -10.53 -3.62
CA ARG A 137 -17.58 -11.37 -3.26
C ARG A 137 -18.09 -11.04 -1.87
N GLY A 138 -19.40 -11.17 -1.69
CA GLY A 138 -20.10 -10.83 -0.45
C GLY A 138 -20.04 -9.34 -0.14
N GLU A 139 -20.40 -9.00 1.10
CA GLU A 139 -20.43 -7.62 1.59
C GLU A 139 -19.11 -7.22 2.26
N HIS A 140 -18.76 -5.94 2.12
CA HIS A 140 -17.64 -5.34 2.83
C HIS A 140 -17.94 -5.24 4.32
N VAL A 141 -16.99 -5.65 5.17
CA VAL A 141 -16.98 -5.27 6.58
C VAL A 141 -16.33 -3.90 6.71
N TYR A 142 -17.08 -2.92 7.23
CA TYR A 142 -16.58 -1.57 7.44
C TYR A 142 -16.13 -1.37 8.88
N VAL A 143 -14.96 -0.74 9.04
CA VAL A 143 -14.43 -0.31 10.33
C VAL A 143 -14.12 1.19 10.31
N PRO A 144 -14.28 1.89 11.44
CA PRO A 144 -13.91 3.29 11.53
C PRO A 144 -12.39 3.47 11.42
N VAL A 145 -11.98 4.54 10.76
CA VAL A 145 -10.60 5.02 10.79
C VAL A 145 -10.38 5.77 12.11
N LEU A 146 -9.20 5.59 12.71
CA LEU A 146 -8.83 6.27 13.94
C LEU A 146 -8.52 7.75 13.68
N SER A 147 -9.27 8.62 14.35
CA SER A 147 -9.15 10.07 14.26
C SER A 147 -7.78 10.59 14.71
N GLY A 148 -7.41 11.80 14.27
CA GLY A 148 -6.22 12.51 14.73
C GLY A 148 -4.90 12.06 14.08
N THR A 149 -4.90 11.03 13.24
CA THR A 149 -3.69 10.56 12.56
C THR A 149 -3.56 11.05 11.12
N GLY A 150 -4.67 11.30 10.44
CA GLY A 150 -4.71 11.61 9.00
C GLY A 150 -4.36 10.45 8.07
N PHE A 151 -3.97 9.31 8.63
CA PHE A 151 -3.71 8.08 7.90
C PHE A 151 -4.96 7.19 7.88
N TRP A 152 -4.98 6.26 6.93
CA TRP A 152 -5.93 5.15 6.89
C TRP A 152 -5.59 4.10 7.95
N LYS A 153 -5.71 4.48 9.23
CA LYS A 153 -5.35 3.68 10.40
C LYS A 153 -6.58 3.07 11.05
N ILE A 154 -6.56 1.77 11.34
CA ILE A 154 -7.68 1.01 11.91
C ILE A 154 -7.24 0.20 13.14
N SER A 155 -8.22 -0.29 13.90
CA SER A 155 -8.04 -1.29 14.96
C SER A 155 -8.26 -2.71 14.42
N MET A 156 -7.48 -3.67 14.93
CA MET A 156 -7.67 -5.12 14.71
C MET A 156 -7.33 -5.90 15.99
N SER A 157 -7.85 -7.10 16.18
CA SER A 157 -7.78 -7.78 17.50
C SER A 157 -7.10 -9.14 17.52
N GLN A 158 -7.02 -9.88 16.41
CA GLN A 158 -6.48 -11.24 16.43
C GLN A 158 -5.94 -11.66 15.06
N ILE A 159 -4.82 -12.38 15.07
CA ILE A 159 -4.26 -13.03 13.88
C ILE A 159 -4.31 -14.56 14.09
N TYR A 160 -4.67 -15.29 13.04
CA TYR A 160 -4.74 -16.75 13.03
C TYR A 160 -3.83 -17.35 11.96
N VAL A 161 -3.18 -18.46 12.32
CA VAL A 161 -2.45 -19.34 11.40
C VAL A 161 -3.26 -20.61 11.22
N GLY A 162 -3.90 -20.77 10.05
CA GLY A 162 -4.94 -21.76 9.84
C GLY A 162 -6.13 -21.54 10.80
N ALA A 163 -6.42 -22.55 11.62
CA ALA A 163 -7.48 -22.48 12.64
C ALA A 163 -7.01 -21.92 13.99
N HIS A 164 -5.70 -21.78 14.21
CA HIS A 164 -5.14 -21.47 15.53
C HIS A 164 -4.89 -19.97 15.69
N ALA A 165 -5.36 -19.40 16.79
CA ALA A 165 -4.99 -18.04 17.20
C ALA A 165 -3.49 -17.98 17.56
N VAL A 166 -2.86 -16.87 17.24
CA VAL A 166 -1.48 -16.54 17.66
C VAL A 166 -1.58 -15.53 18.79
N ASP A 167 -0.75 -15.64 19.83
CA ASP A 167 -0.76 -14.73 20.98
C ASP A 167 -0.18 -13.33 20.65
N VAL A 168 -0.88 -12.60 19.78
CA VAL A 168 -0.55 -11.28 19.24
C VAL A 168 -1.81 -10.42 19.13
N CYS A 169 -1.65 -9.11 19.15
CA CYS A 169 -2.77 -8.15 19.11
C CYS A 169 -3.73 -8.25 20.30
N ILE A 170 -3.22 -8.58 21.48
CA ILE A 170 -4.01 -8.64 22.71
C ILE A 170 -3.72 -7.39 23.56
N PRO A 171 -4.75 -6.62 23.98
CA PRO A 171 -6.17 -6.79 23.63
C PRO A 171 -6.52 -6.33 22.21
N GLN A 172 -5.68 -5.48 21.60
CA GLN A 172 -5.81 -5.03 20.21
C GLN A 172 -4.47 -4.58 19.62
N CYS A 173 -4.42 -4.52 18.30
CA CYS A 173 -3.39 -3.88 17.49
C CYS A 173 -3.97 -2.72 16.70
N PHE A 174 -3.07 -1.89 16.18
CA PHE A 174 -3.40 -0.89 15.19
C PHE A 174 -2.69 -1.19 13.87
N ALA A 175 -3.33 -0.85 12.77
CA ALA A 175 -2.77 -1.08 11.44
C ALA A 175 -3.03 0.08 10.49
N PHE A 176 -2.00 0.48 9.74
CA PHE A 176 -2.17 1.30 8.54
C PHE A 176 -2.56 0.41 7.36
N VAL A 177 -3.54 0.84 6.56
CA VAL A 177 -3.89 0.19 5.30
C VAL A 177 -3.26 1.00 4.18
N ASP A 178 -2.16 0.50 3.63
CA ASP A 178 -1.28 1.30 2.77
C ASP A 178 -0.91 0.56 1.48
N SER A 179 -1.37 1.10 0.35
CA SER A 179 -1.06 0.58 -0.98
C SER A 179 0.35 0.93 -1.47
N GLY A 180 1.07 1.83 -0.78
CA GLY A 180 2.33 2.44 -1.23
C GLY A 180 3.59 2.12 -0.41
N THR A 181 3.49 1.45 0.73
CA THR A 181 4.66 1.00 1.54
C THR A 181 5.72 0.20 0.77
N THR A 182 6.79 0.84 0.32
CA THR A 182 7.99 0.15 -0.16
C THR A 182 9.09 0.30 0.87
N ARG A 183 9.41 -0.77 1.62
CA ARG A 183 10.55 -0.76 2.57
C ARG A 183 11.65 -1.70 2.13
N LYS A 184 12.90 -1.23 2.20
CA LYS A 184 14.08 -2.09 2.25
C LYS A 184 14.13 -2.76 3.62
N SER A 185 13.51 -3.92 3.81
CA SER A 185 13.76 -4.69 5.05
C SER A 185 15.25 -5.07 5.14
N THR A 186 15.81 -5.29 6.31
CA THR A 186 17.21 -5.77 6.41
C THR A 186 17.44 -7.11 5.69
N ALA A 187 16.39 -7.94 5.52
CA ALA A 187 16.41 -9.14 4.68
C ALA A 187 16.47 -8.84 3.16
N CYS A 188 16.17 -7.61 2.76
CA CYS A 188 16.18 -7.08 1.40
C CYS A 188 17.54 -6.57 0.91
N ARG A 189 18.62 -6.78 1.66
CA ARG A 189 19.98 -6.58 1.14
C ARG A 189 20.36 -7.58 0.03
N GLN A 190 19.54 -8.60 -0.20
CA GLN A 190 19.71 -9.55 -1.29
C GLN A 190 19.10 -9.00 -2.59
N PRO A 191 19.89 -8.78 -3.66
CA PRO A 191 19.43 -8.21 -4.95
C PRO A 191 18.28 -8.96 -5.63
N SER A 192 18.07 -10.22 -5.25
CA SER A 192 17.10 -11.15 -5.81
C SER A 192 15.76 -11.19 -5.08
N LEU A 193 15.67 -10.60 -3.89
CA LEU A 193 14.42 -10.52 -3.14
C LEU A 193 13.59 -9.35 -3.69
N SER A 194 12.32 -9.59 -4.05
CA SER A 194 11.43 -8.57 -4.62
C SER A 194 11.01 -7.55 -3.56
N CYS A 195 11.93 -6.64 -3.24
CA CYS A 195 11.84 -5.70 -2.13
C CYS A 195 11.23 -4.35 -2.50
N GLY A 196 10.57 -4.28 -3.65
CA GLY A 196 9.73 -3.16 -4.07
C GLY A 196 8.23 -3.44 -3.89
N THR A 197 7.84 -4.44 -3.09
CA THR A 197 6.43 -4.77 -2.87
C THR A 197 5.99 -4.45 -1.44
N THR A 198 4.78 -3.87 -1.31
CA THR A 198 4.08 -3.68 -0.04
C THR A 198 3.71 -5.05 0.54
N ASP A 199 4.57 -5.57 1.40
CA ASP A 199 4.26 -6.75 2.22
C ASP A 199 3.36 -6.37 3.42
N ILE A 200 3.03 -7.34 4.26
CA ILE A 200 2.44 -7.06 5.57
C ILE A 200 3.60 -6.83 6.56
N TYR A 201 3.67 -5.65 7.14
CA TYR A 201 4.67 -5.33 8.17
C TYR A 201 4.03 -5.35 9.55
N GLY A 202 4.75 -5.85 10.55
CA GLY A 202 4.27 -5.88 11.93
C GLY A 202 5.39 -5.78 12.95
N PRO A 203 5.07 -5.58 14.24
CA PRO A 203 6.06 -5.50 15.30
C PRO A 203 6.90 -6.77 15.39
N LYS A 204 8.20 -6.61 15.65
CA LYS A 204 9.19 -7.70 15.61
C LYS A 204 8.77 -8.93 16.42
N GLU A 205 8.38 -8.73 17.67
CA GLU A 205 8.00 -9.83 18.57
C GLU A 205 6.70 -10.52 18.13
N GLN A 206 5.76 -9.78 17.55
CA GLN A 206 4.51 -10.37 17.06
C GLN A 206 4.74 -11.20 15.79
N ILE A 207 5.57 -10.70 14.87
CA ILE A 207 5.97 -11.45 13.66
C ILE A 207 6.73 -12.73 14.04
N LYS A 208 7.60 -12.67 15.05
CA LYS A 208 8.30 -13.85 15.57
C LYS A 208 7.33 -14.94 16.05
N LYS A 209 6.32 -14.58 16.85
CA LYS A 209 5.27 -15.53 17.30
C LYS A 209 4.50 -16.15 16.11
N ILE A 210 4.28 -15.38 15.05
CA ILE A 210 3.64 -15.91 13.82
C ILE A 210 4.57 -16.91 13.11
N TYR A 211 5.86 -16.62 13.00
CA TYR A 211 6.85 -17.53 12.42
C TYR A 211 6.95 -18.84 13.19
N GLU A 212 7.00 -18.76 14.53
CA GLU A 212 6.95 -19.93 15.42
C GLU A 212 5.69 -20.77 15.15
N LYS A 213 4.53 -20.13 14.99
CA LYS A 213 3.28 -20.85 14.68
C LYS A 213 3.24 -21.43 13.27
N LEU A 214 3.91 -20.81 12.31
CA LEU A 214 4.07 -21.33 10.95
C LEU A 214 5.10 -22.47 10.88
N GLY A 215 5.97 -22.61 11.89
CA GLY A 215 7.06 -23.57 11.90
C GLY A 215 8.15 -23.24 10.88
N THR A 216 8.35 -21.96 10.55
CA THR A 216 9.34 -21.54 9.55
C THR A 216 9.86 -20.12 9.82
N GLU A 217 10.89 -19.71 9.09
CA GLU A 217 11.46 -18.37 9.15
C GLU A 217 11.03 -17.50 7.95
N LYS A 218 11.47 -16.25 7.92
CA LYS A 218 11.18 -15.32 6.80
C LYS A 218 11.58 -15.90 5.45
N VAL A 219 12.75 -16.55 5.36
CA VAL A 219 13.26 -17.21 4.16
C VAL A 219 13.48 -18.69 4.47
N PHE A 220 12.98 -19.57 3.62
CA PHE A 220 12.97 -21.02 3.86
C PHE A 220 13.11 -21.80 2.55
N ALA A 221 13.32 -23.12 2.67
CA ALA A 221 13.42 -24.01 1.52
C ALA A 221 12.06 -24.20 0.83
N CYS A 222 12.00 -24.07 -0.50
CA CYS A 222 10.72 -24.20 -1.22
C CYS A 222 10.07 -25.58 -1.14
N SER A 223 10.78 -26.62 -0.73
CA SER A 223 10.18 -27.92 -0.38
C SER A 223 9.12 -27.79 0.73
N GLU A 224 9.29 -26.82 1.64
CA GLU A 224 8.40 -26.56 2.76
C GLU A 224 7.19 -25.69 2.38
N PHE A 225 7.19 -25.08 1.18
CA PHE A 225 6.12 -24.17 0.76
C PHE A 225 4.75 -24.84 0.84
N LYS A 226 4.62 -26.08 0.39
CA LYS A 226 3.36 -26.81 0.43
C LYS A 226 2.93 -27.23 1.84
N LYS A 227 3.83 -27.21 2.83
CA LYS A 227 3.53 -27.52 4.25
C LYS A 227 2.97 -26.32 5.00
N LEU A 228 3.21 -25.10 4.50
CA LEU A 228 2.58 -23.90 5.08
C LEU A 228 1.05 -24.03 5.04
N PRO A 229 0.34 -23.55 6.09
CA PRO A 229 -1.12 -23.55 6.13
C PRO A 229 -1.74 -22.96 4.87
N ALA A 230 -2.88 -23.49 4.42
CA ALA A 230 -3.51 -22.97 3.21
C ALA A 230 -3.87 -21.47 3.33
N MET A 231 -4.12 -21.00 4.55
CA MET A 231 -4.60 -19.64 4.84
C MET A 231 -4.08 -19.13 6.19
N ILE A 232 -3.90 -17.82 6.28
CA ILE A 232 -3.87 -17.05 7.54
C ILE A 232 -5.08 -16.10 7.55
N SER A 233 -5.47 -15.59 8.71
CA SER A 233 -6.57 -14.61 8.76
C SER A 233 -6.39 -13.54 9.82
N PHE A 234 -6.91 -12.35 9.55
CA PHE A 234 -6.92 -11.19 10.42
C PHE A 234 -8.36 -10.94 10.89
N LEU A 235 -8.56 -10.72 12.19
CA LEU A 235 -9.85 -10.35 12.77
C LEU A 235 -9.98 -8.83 12.80
N ILE A 236 -10.82 -8.30 11.90
CA ILE A 236 -11.04 -6.87 11.71
C ILE A 236 -12.55 -6.61 11.71
N GLY A 237 -13.01 -5.71 12.57
CA GLY A 237 -14.45 -5.41 12.69
C GLY A 237 -15.32 -6.62 13.02
N GLY A 238 -14.80 -7.58 13.79
CA GLY A 238 -15.50 -8.82 14.13
C GLY A 238 -15.55 -9.89 13.03
N LYS A 239 -14.96 -9.63 11.85
CA LYS A 239 -14.92 -10.60 10.73
C LYS A 239 -13.51 -11.12 10.50
N ARG A 240 -13.37 -12.43 10.27
CA ARG A 240 -12.11 -13.03 9.83
C ARG A 240 -11.91 -12.78 8.33
N LEU A 241 -10.84 -12.08 7.98
CA LEU A 241 -10.42 -11.80 6.61
C LEU A 241 -9.27 -12.73 6.26
N PHE A 242 -9.48 -13.59 5.26
CA PHE A 242 -8.56 -14.68 4.93
C PHE A 242 -7.59 -14.31 3.80
N ILE A 243 -6.35 -14.72 3.97
CA ILE A 243 -5.28 -14.59 2.98
C ILE A 243 -4.72 -15.98 2.70
N ASN A 244 -4.74 -16.38 1.43
CA ASN A 244 -4.21 -17.69 1.05
C ASN A 244 -2.68 -17.71 1.01
N ARG A 245 -2.11 -18.92 0.99
CA ARG A 245 -0.66 -19.16 0.93
C ARG A 245 0.09 -18.40 -0.15
N ASN A 246 -0.49 -18.25 -1.34
CA ASN A 246 0.18 -17.56 -2.44
C ASN A 246 0.14 -16.02 -2.29
N ASN A 247 -0.65 -15.50 -1.36
CA ASN A 247 -0.67 -14.08 -1.02
C ASN A 247 0.28 -13.75 0.12
N TYR A 248 0.46 -14.65 1.11
CA TYR A 248 1.36 -14.41 2.24
C TYR A 248 2.74 -15.07 2.11
N ALA A 249 3.01 -15.83 1.05
CA ALA A 249 4.31 -16.41 0.74
C ALA A 249 4.56 -16.47 -0.78
N TYR A 250 5.83 -16.46 -1.20
CA TYR A 250 6.23 -16.51 -2.61
C TYR A 250 7.54 -17.27 -2.82
N GLU A 251 7.75 -17.72 -4.06
CA GLU A 251 9.00 -18.31 -4.56
C GLU A 251 9.80 -17.24 -5.32
N TYR A 252 11.12 -17.22 -5.14
CA TYR A 252 12.07 -16.42 -5.91
C TYR A 252 13.37 -17.21 -6.16
N THR A 253 14.15 -16.76 -7.14
CA THR A 253 15.50 -17.31 -7.39
C THR A 253 16.51 -16.34 -6.79
N ASP A 254 17.39 -16.82 -5.92
CA ASP A 254 18.38 -15.98 -5.27
C ASP A 254 19.56 -15.61 -6.21
N THR A 255 20.54 -14.84 -5.71
CA THR A 255 21.68 -14.39 -6.53
C THR A 255 22.66 -15.50 -6.91
N LYS A 256 22.47 -16.70 -6.36
CA LYS A 256 23.26 -17.91 -6.65
C LYS A 256 22.46 -18.93 -7.47
N ASP A 257 21.42 -18.47 -8.16
CA ASP A 257 20.48 -19.29 -8.94
C ASP A 257 19.74 -20.37 -8.13
N ALA A 258 19.73 -20.28 -6.80
CA ALA A 258 19.02 -21.23 -5.95
C ALA A 258 17.56 -20.79 -5.74
N LYS A 259 16.62 -21.74 -5.86
CA LYS A 259 15.21 -21.48 -5.56
C LYS A 259 15.00 -21.34 -4.06
N ARG A 260 14.45 -20.20 -3.65
CA ARG A 260 14.14 -19.86 -2.26
C ARG A 260 12.69 -19.42 -2.14
N CYS A 261 12.13 -19.62 -0.96
CA CYS A 261 10.78 -19.20 -0.67
C CYS A 261 10.82 -18.23 0.51
N ALA A 262 9.95 -17.24 0.50
CA ALA A 262 9.88 -16.23 1.54
C ALA A 262 8.43 -15.94 1.93
N LEU A 263 8.23 -15.65 3.21
CA LEU A 263 6.97 -15.10 3.72
C LEU A 263 6.83 -13.64 3.24
N ARG A 264 5.61 -13.10 3.28
CA ARG A 264 5.25 -11.70 3.03
C ARG A 264 4.74 -11.00 4.30
N LEU A 265 5.02 -11.62 5.44
CA LEU A 265 5.00 -11.01 6.76
C LEU A 265 6.44 -10.53 7.02
N VAL A 266 6.62 -9.29 7.46
CA VAL A 266 7.94 -8.65 7.63
C VAL A 266 7.96 -7.93 8.97
N THR A 267 9.11 -7.95 9.65
CA THR A 267 9.33 -7.15 10.85
C THR A 267 9.43 -5.66 10.48
N SER A 268 8.72 -4.80 11.21
CA SER A 268 8.89 -3.36 11.13
C SER A 268 10.17 -2.96 11.88
N ASP A 269 11.08 -2.24 11.21
CA ASP A 269 12.35 -1.78 11.81
C ASP A 269 12.19 -0.42 12.54
N THR A 270 10.99 0.18 12.52
CA THR A 270 10.73 1.53 13.08
C THR A 270 10.53 1.58 14.59
N GLY A 271 10.57 0.44 15.28
CA GLY A 271 10.29 0.36 16.73
C GLY A 271 8.84 0.68 17.12
N THR A 272 7.95 0.97 16.15
CA THR A 272 6.54 1.21 16.43
C THR A 272 5.76 -0.10 16.56
N ASP A 273 4.85 -0.18 17.53
CA ASP A 273 3.92 -1.30 17.74
C ASP A 273 2.71 -1.26 16.77
N THR A 274 2.94 -0.82 15.53
CA THR A 274 1.88 -0.66 14.51
C THR A 274 2.13 -1.58 13.32
N TRP A 275 1.06 -2.15 12.81
CA TRP A 275 1.06 -2.97 11.60
C TRP A 275 0.87 -2.13 10.33
N ILE A 276 1.29 -2.68 9.21
CA ILE A 276 0.98 -2.18 7.87
C ILE A 276 0.39 -3.32 7.06
N LEU A 277 -0.84 -3.14 6.61
CA LEU A 277 -1.55 -4.07 5.72
C LEU A 277 -1.34 -3.60 4.27
N GLY A 278 -0.26 -4.08 3.64
CA GLY A 278 0.14 -3.75 2.28
C GLY A 278 -0.48 -4.62 1.18
N MET A 279 0.11 -4.65 -0.02
CA MET A 279 -0.31 -5.47 -1.17
C MET A 279 -0.52 -6.93 -0.80
N ALA A 280 0.30 -7.55 0.06
CA ALA A 280 0.08 -8.95 0.44
C ALA A 280 -1.33 -9.18 1.02
N PHE A 281 -1.82 -8.21 1.80
CA PHE A 281 -3.20 -8.17 2.29
C PHE A 281 -4.19 -7.73 1.20
N MET A 282 -3.94 -6.58 0.56
CA MET A 282 -4.85 -5.96 -0.41
C MET A 282 -4.99 -6.74 -1.73
N GLN A 283 -4.12 -7.71 -2.00
CA GLN A 283 -4.28 -8.64 -3.12
C GLN A 283 -5.33 -9.70 -2.87
N ALA A 284 -5.48 -10.15 -1.62
CA ALA A 284 -6.51 -11.09 -1.19
C ALA A 284 -7.82 -10.38 -0.82
N ILE A 285 -7.73 -9.13 -0.38
CA ILE A 285 -8.84 -8.38 0.19
C ILE A 285 -9.10 -7.12 -0.65
N HIS A 286 -10.26 -7.05 -1.28
CA HIS A 286 -10.73 -5.83 -1.92
C HIS A 286 -10.96 -4.78 -0.84
N THR A 287 -10.36 -3.62 -1.03
CA THR A 287 -10.32 -2.56 -0.01
C THR A 287 -11.03 -1.31 -0.51
N VAL A 288 -11.94 -0.78 0.29
CA VAL A 288 -12.69 0.45 0.02
C VAL A 288 -12.29 1.49 1.05
N PHE A 289 -11.92 2.67 0.59
CA PHE A 289 -11.62 3.82 1.42
C PHE A 289 -12.80 4.77 1.31
N ASP A 290 -13.57 4.87 2.40
CA ASP A 290 -14.81 5.63 2.48
C ASP A 290 -14.55 6.94 3.23
N PHE A 291 -14.71 8.05 2.51
CA PHE A 291 -14.52 9.42 2.99
C PHE A 291 -15.77 10.27 2.71
N GLN A 292 -16.96 9.68 2.83
CA GLN A 292 -18.22 10.45 2.79
C GLN A 292 -18.19 11.67 3.72
N ASP A 293 -17.58 11.48 4.88
CA ASP A 293 -17.20 12.52 5.83
C ASP A 293 -15.70 12.36 6.13
N PHE A 294 -14.87 13.32 5.72
CA PHE A 294 -13.42 13.30 5.99
C PHE A 294 -13.08 13.28 7.49
N ASN A 295 -14.02 13.66 8.37
CA ASN A 295 -13.83 13.62 9.82
C ASN A 295 -14.20 12.27 10.44
N ARG A 296 -14.99 11.45 9.74
CA ARG A 296 -15.41 10.11 10.17
C ARG A 296 -15.21 9.08 9.05
N PRO A 297 -14.00 8.94 8.50
CA PRO A 297 -13.75 8.02 7.41
C PRO A 297 -13.81 6.57 7.90
N LYS A 298 -14.05 5.65 6.97
CA LYS A 298 -14.12 4.20 7.21
C LYS A 298 -13.32 3.44 6.16
N ILE A 299 -12.96 2.20 6.46
CA ILE A 299 -12.39 1.27 5.49
C ILE A 299 -13.26 0.02 5.42
N GLY A 300 -13.63 -0.37 4.20
CA GLY A 300 -14.41 -1.56 3.90
C GLY A 300 -13.53 -2.68 3.34
N PHE A 301 -13.73 -3.90 3.83
CA PHE A 301 -12.97 -5.09 3.40
C PHE A 301 -13.88 -6.21 2.90
N ALA A 302 -13.62 -6.73 1.72
CA ALA A 302 -14.29 -7.92 1.18
C ALA A 302 -13.28 -8.87 0.51
N GLU A 303 -13.67 -10.13 0.34
CA GLU A 303 -12.82 -11.09 -0.39
C GLU A 303 -12.66 -10.63 -1.85
N ALA A 304 -11.41 -10.52 -2.32
CA ALA A 304 -11.13 -10.15 -3.70
C ALA A 304 -11.35 -11.34 -4.65
N VAL A 305 -11.98 -11.07 -5.79
CA VAL A 305 -12.20 -12.08 -6.85
C VAL A 305 -11.07 -12.01 -7.88
N PRO A 306 -10.49 -13.16 -8.30
CA PRO A 306 -9.50 -13.29 -9.37
C PRO A 306 -9.70 -12.40 -10.60
#